data_AF-A0AAQ3MYF9-F1
#
_entry.id   AF-A0AAQ3MYF9-F1
#
_cell.length_a   1.000
_cell.length_b   1.000
_cell.length_c   1.000
_cell.angle_alpha   90.00
_cell.angle_beta   90.00
_cell.angle_gamma   90.00
#
_symmetry.space_group_name_H-M   'P 1'
#
loop_
_entity.id
_entity.type
_entity.pdbx_description
1 polymer ?
#
loop_
_entity_poly.entity_id
_entity_poly.type
_entity_poly.pdbx_seq_one_letter_code
_entity_poly.pdbx_strand_id
1 'polypeptide(L)'
;MYEWYGEKYWGAAHGLARIINVLMDMELKPDEVEDVKGNSEIHDKQSISSGKYPLSEDDRKSDVLVHWCHEALGITFTHVKAAKVFGDKEFLDAAMEAEEVFWNRGLLKKVGICHSISRNAYVFQSLCQLTRDVKHLYRAKAFACFLLDKAHKLISEIGGGY
;
A
#
# COMPACT_ATOMS: atom_id res chain seq x y z
N MET A 1 13.23 -10.68 11.59
CA MET A 1 12.93 -10.54 10.15
C MET A 1 12.30 -11.81 9.63
N TYR A 2 11.37 -11.73 8.68
CA TYR A 2 10.58 -12.87 8.17
C TYR A 2 10.89 -13.13 6.69
N GLU A 3 10.72 -14.38 6.26
CA GLU A 3 11.07 -14.85 4.92
C GLU A 3 9.95 -15.68 4.30
N TRP A 4 9.83 -15.59 2.98
CA TRP A 4 8.97 -16.45 2.15
C TRP A 4 9.77 -16.87 0.91
N TYR A 5 9.79 -18.16 0.58
CA TYR A 5 10.66 -18.71 -0.50
C TYR A 5 12.14 -18.27 -0.44
N GLY A 6 12.69 -18.09 0.76
CA GLY A 6 14.09 -17.69 0.97
C GLY A 6 14.36 -16.19 0.77
N GLU A 7 13.31 -15.38 0.57
CA GLU A 7 13.41 -13.95 0.33
C GLU A 7 12.70 -13.17 1.43
N LYS A 8 13.28 -12.03 1.81
CA LYS A 8 12.75 -11.13 2.86
C LYS A 8 11.89 -10.04 2.25
N TYR A 9 10.61 -10.32 2.06
CA TYR A 9 9.69 -9.39 1.41
C TYR A 9 9.23 -8.26 2.35
N TRP A 10 9.00 -7.09 1.77
CA TRP A 10 8.43 -5.94 2.48
C TRP A 10 6.91 -5.83 2.33
N GLY A 11 6.36 -6.18 1.17
CA GLY A 11 4.96 -5.92 0.80
C GLY A 11 3.88 -6.68 1.58
N ALA A 12 2.62 -6.34 1.30
CA ALA A 12 1.45 -6.87 2.01
C ALA A 12 0.97 -8.27 1.59
N ALA A 13 1.56 -8.88 0.56
CA ALA A 13 1.21 -10.25 0.16
C ALA A 13 1.97 -11.29 0.99
N HIS A 14 3.29 -11.15 1.05
CA HIS A 14 4.20 -12.16 1.63
C HIS A 14 5.25 -11.55 2.56
N GLY A 15 5.17 -10.25 2.83
CA GLY A 15 6.19 -9.50 3.51
C GLY A 15 5.78 -8.91 4.85
N LEU A 16 6.73 -8.18 5.41
CA LEU A 16 6.63 -7.61 6.74
C LEU A 16 5.43 -6.69 6.93
N ALA A 17 5.06 -5.90 5.92
CA ALA A 17 3.91 -5.00 6.00
C ALA A 17 2.62 -5.74 6.39
N ARG A 18 2.40 -6.96 5.88
CA ARG A 18 1.22 -7.75 6.24
C ARG A 18 1.28 -8.26 7.67
N ILE A 19 2.44 -8.76 8.07
CA ILE A 19 2.66 -9.33 9.40
C ILE A 19 2.39 -8.25 10.45
N ILE A 20 3.04 -7.10 10.29
CA ILE A 20 2.89 -5.93 11.17
C ILE A 20 1.44 -5.43 11.18
N ASN A 21 0.78 -5.35 10.03
CA ASN A 21 -0.64 -4.97 9.95
C ASN A 21 -1.55 -5.90 10.76
N VAL A 22 -1.32 -7.22 10.70
CA VAL A 22 -2.08 -8.20 11.50
C VAL A 22 -1.75 -8.09 12.99
N LEU A 23 -0.48 -7.91 13.36
CA LEU A 23 -0.09 -7.78 14.77
C LEU A 23 -0.72 -6.55 15.44
N MET A 24 -0.92 -5.46 14.70
CA MET A 24 -1.64 -4.27 15.17
C MET A 24 -3.14 -4.47 15.44
N ASP A 25 -3.71 -5.64 15.13
CA ASP A 25 -5.08 -6.01 15.54
C ASP A 25 -5.11 -6.82 16.85
N MET A 26 -3.95 -7.13 17.44
CA MET A 26 -3.83 -7.98 18.62
C MET A 26 -3.59 -7.15 19.90
N GLU A 27 -3.90 -7.75 21.05
CA GLU A 27 -3.48 -7.23 22.37
C GLU A 27 -2.01 -7.61 22.61
N LEU A 28 -1.12 -6.65 22.40
CA LEU A 28 0.33 -6.83 22.54
C LEU A 28 0.83 -6.29 23.89
N LYS A 29 1.89 -6.91 24.43
CA LYS A 29 2.64 -6.38 25.57
C LYS A 29 3.41 -5.11 25.19
N PRO A 30 3.81 -4.26 26.15
CA PRO A 30 4.54 -3.03 25.86
C PRO A 30 5.80 -3.25 25.01
N ASP A 31 6.60 -4.27 25.30
CA ASP A 31 7.79 -4.62 24.51
C ASP A 31 7.45 -5.07 23.08
N GLU A 32 6.37 -5.84 22.92
CA GLU A 32 5.87 -6.28 21.61
C GLU A 32 5.31 -5.10 20.79
N VAL A 33 4.70 -4.10 21.45
CA VAL A 33 4.23 -2.86 20.81
C VAL A 33 5.42 -2.07 20.26
N GLU A 34 6.48 -1.90 21.04
CA GLU A 34 7.69 -1.20 20.59
C GLU A 34 8.34 -1.92 19.41
N ASP A 35 8.41 -3.26 19.44
CA ASP A 35 8.91 -4.05 18.32
C ASP A 35 8.05 -3.87 17.06
N VAL A 36 6.72 -3.92 17.20
CA VAL A 36 5.80 -3.74 16.06
C VAL A 36 5.87 -2.31 15.52
N LYS A 37 5.98 -1.31 16.39
CA LYS A 37 6.13 0.10 16.00
C LYS A 37 7.45 0.33 15.28
N GLY A 38 8.57 -0.12 15.83
CA GLY A 38 9.88 0.00 15.19
C GLY A 38 9.96 -0.72 13.84
N ASN A 39 9.26 -1.85 13.69
CA ASN A 39 9.11 -2.51 12.39
C ASN A 39 8.07 -1.84 11.46
N SER A 40 7.19 -0.99 11.98
CA SER A 40 6.29 -0.16 11.17
C SER A 40 7.01 1.06 10.61
N GLU A 41 8.07 1.53 11.28
CA GLU A 41 8.94 2.65 10.88
C GLU A 41 9.95 2.28 9.78
N ILE A 42 9.87 1.07 9.22
CA ILE A 42 10.86 0.47 8.31
C ILE A 42 11.10 1.24 6.99
N HIS A 43 10.45 2.38 6.79
CA HIS A 43 10.46 3.08 5.51
C HIS A 43 10.90 4.54 5.48
N ASP A 44 11.32 5.15 6.59
CA ASP A 44 11.84 6.53 6.54
C ASP A 44 13.26 6.64 5.92
N LYS A 45 14.04 5.55 5.95
CA LYS A 45 15.41 5.55 5.40
C LYS A 45 15.54 4.99 3.99
N GLN A 46 14.46 4.43 3.43
CA GLN A 46 14.47 3.76 2.12
C GLN A 46 13.42 4.31 1.14
N SER A 47 12.62 5.31 1.53
CA SER A 47 11.65 5.94 0.63
C SER A 47 12.37 6.79 -0.43
N ILE A 48 12.35 6.26 -1.66
CA ILE A 48 12.87 6.93 -2.83
C ILE A 48 11.92 8.08 -3.16
N SER A 49 12.48 9.25 -3.44
CA SER A 49 11.86 10.48 -3.99
C SER A 49 10.95 10.28 -5.23
N SER A 50 10.67 9.04 -5.64
CA SER A 50 9.86 8.63 -6.78
C SER A 50 8.61 7.80 -6.41
N GLY A 51 8.39 7.49 -5.13
CA GLY A 51 7.26 6.66 -4.68
C GLY A 51 7.46 5.15 -4.90
N LYS A 52 8.72 4.72 -4.96
CA LYS A 52 9.13 3.33 -5.16
C LYS A 52 9.71 2.77 -3.87
N TYR A 53 9.41 1.51 -3.62
CA TYR A 53 9.95 0.72 -2.52
C TYR A 53 10.63 -0.52 -3.13
N PRO A 54 11.68 -1.07 -2.51
CA PRO A 54 12.35 -2.25 -3.03
C PRO A 54 11.53 -3.52 -2.76
N LEU A 55 11.42 -4.36 -3.78
CA LEU A 55 11.40 -5.83 -3.70
C LEU A 55 11.34 -6.55 -2.33
N SER A 56 12.54 -7.01 -2.02
CA SER A 56 13.01 -7.63 -0.80
C SER A 56 14.25 -6.86 -0.32
N GLU A 57 14.86 -7.27 0.79
CA GLU A 57 16.15 -6.71 1.23
C GLU A 57 17.25 -6.75 0.16
N ASP A 58 17.23 -7.76 -0.72
CA ASP A 58 18.29 -8.03 -1.70
C ASP A 58 18.03 -7.42 -3.09
N ASP A 59 16.82 -6.92 -3.35
CA ASP A 59 16.48 -6.27 -4.62
C ASP A 59 16.83 -4.78 -4.63
N ARG A 60 18.09 -4.50 -4.96
CA ARG A 60 18.59 -3.12 -5.15
C ARG A 60 18.54 -2.64 -6.60
N LYS A 61 17.99 -3.42 -7.53
CA LYS A 61 18.19 -3.20 -8.99
C LYS A 61 16.91 -3.20 -9.84
N SER A 62 15.78 -3.68 -9.35
CA SER A 62 14.55 -3.69 -10.15
C SER A 62 13.82 -2.33 -10.07
N ASP A 63 13.92 -1.57 -11.16
CA ASP A 63 13.41 -0.19 -11.24
C ASP A 63 11.91 -0.12 -11.62
N VAL A 64 11.18 -1.22 -11.40
CA VAL A 64 9.90 -1.47 -12.02
C VAL A 64 8.97 -2.03 -10.96
N LEU A 65 7.95 -1.23 -10.57
CA LEU A 65 6.54 -1.63 -10.41
C LEU A 65 5.82 -0.85 -9.28
N VAL A 66 4.82 -0.04 -9.66
CA VAL A 66 3.77 0.43 -8.73
C VAL A 66 2.68 -0.65 -8.66
N HIS A 67 3.02 -1.81 -8.10
CA HIS A 67 2.10 -2.94 -7.94
C HIS A 67 1.91 -3.28 -6.45
N TRP A 68 0.65 -3.54 -6.06
CA TRP A 68 0.28 -4.01 -4.72
C TRP A 68 1.00 -5.26 -4.23
N CYS A 69 1.18 -6.24 -5.12
CA CYS A 69 1.64 -7.55 -4.69
C CYS A 69 3.12 -7.49 -4.25
N HIS A 70 3.81 -6.35 -4.46
CA HIS A 70 5.23 -6.22 -4.18
C HIS A 70 5.60 -5.13 -3.16
N GLU A 71 5.16 -3.86 -3.22
CA GLU A 71 5.53 -2.95 -2.09
C GLU A 71 4.57 -1.83 -1.73
N ALA A 72 4.46 -0.78 -2.57
CA ALA A 72 4.04 0.55 -2.09
C ALA A 72 2.68 0.56 -1.41
N LEU A 73 1.70 -0.07 -2.05
CA LEU A 73 0.31 -0.05 -1.57
C LEU A 73 0.17 -0.82 -0.26
N GLY A 74 0.85 -1.95 -0.12
CA GLY A 74 0.83 -2.75 1.12
C GLY A 74 1.40 -2.00 2.30
N ILE A 75 2.54 -1.34 2.09
CA ILE A 75 3.20 -0.48 3.08
C ILE A 75 2.30 0.70 3.45
N THR A 76 1.65 1.34 2.47
CA THR A 76 0.71 2.44 2.75
C THR A 76 -0.43 2.03 3.66
N PHE A 77 -1.05 0.86 3.45
CA PHE A 77 -2.09 0.40 4.39
C PHE A 77 -1.55 0.16 5.79
N THR A 78 -0.33 -0.35 5.90
CA THR A 78 0.34 -0.53 7.19
C THR A 78 0.61 0.83 7.85
N HIS A 79 1.05 1.85 7.11
CA HIS A 79 1.19 3.21 7.64
C HIS A 79 -0.16 3.81 8.07
N VAL A 80 -1.24 3.67 7.29
CA VAL A 80 -2.58 4.14 7.69
C VAL A 80 -3.04 3.45 8.98
N LYS A 81 -2.78 2.14 9.10
CA LYS A 81 -3.11 1.37 10.30
C LYS A 81 -2.26 1.79 11.50
N ALA A 82 -0.95 1.98 11.31
CA ALA A 82 -0.02 2.44 12.33
C ALA A 82 -0.39 3.84 12.83
N ALA A 83 -0.70 4.77 11.93
CA ALA A 83 -1.21 6.10 12.28
C ALA A 83 -2.48 6.02 13.14
N LYS A 84 -3.38 5.07 12.85
CA LYS A 84 -4.60 4.87 13.64
C LYS A 84 -4.31 4.27 15.03
N VAL A 85 -3.37 3.33 15.13
CA VAL A 85 -3.11 2.57 16.36
C VAL A 85 -2.16 3.32 17.30
N PHE A 86 -1.07 3.87 16.76
CA PHE A 86 -0.03 4.55 17.55
C PHE A 86 -0.25 6.06 17.65
N GLY A 87 -0.97 6.66 16.70
CA GLY A 87 -1.26 8.10 16.71
C GLY A 87 -0.10 8.99 16.25
N ASP A 88 1.03 8.42 15.84
CA ASP A 88 2.19 9.18 15.37
C ASP A 88 1.94 9.81 14.00
N LYS A 89 2.29 11.10 13.88
CA LYS A 89 2.06 11.89 12.67
C LYS A 89 2.88 11.38 11.47
N GLU A 90 4.06 10.84 11.72
CA GLU A 90 4.98 10.35 10.68
C GLU A 90 4.35 9.25 9.82
N PHE A 91 3.60 8.32 10.42
CA PHE A 91 2.86 7.31 9.68
C PHE A 91 1.76 7.90 8.80
N LEU A 92 1.07 8.93 9.29
CA LEU A 92 0.03 9.60 8.51
C LEU A 92 0.65 10.38 7.34
N ASP A 93 1.72 11.11 7.59
CA ASP A 93 2.45 11.87 6.57
C ASP A 93 2.97 10.93 5.46
N ALA A 94 3.61 9.82 5.83
CA ALA A 94 4.07 8.81 4.87
C ALA A 94 2.91 8.19 4.06
N ALA A 95 1.75 7.97 4.68
CA ALA A 95 0.57 7.48 3.96
C ALA A 95 -0.01 8.52 2.98
N MET A 96 -0.01 9.80 3.35
CA MET A 96 -0.45 10.90 2.47
C MET A 96 0.53 11.13 1.31
N GLU A 97 1.83 10.98 1.52
CA GLU A 97 2.81 11.05 0.43
C GLU A 97 2.61 9.91 -0.58
N ALA A 98 2.41 8.69 -0.09
CA ALA A 98 2.10 7.54 -0.95
C ALA A 98 0.76 7.73 -1.70
N GLU A 99 -0.23 8.34 -1.05
CA GLU A 99 -1.51 8.71 -1.68
C GLU A 99 -1.31 9.55 -2.94
N GLU A 100 -0.43 10.55 -2.90
CA GLU A 100 -0.15 11.40 -4.07
C GLU A 100 0.46 10.58 -5.22
N VAL A 101 1.27 9.57 -4.93
CA VAL A 101 1.78 8.64 -5.95
C VAL A 101 0.63 7.86 -6.60
N PHE A 102 -0.28 7.30 -5.81
CA PHE A 102 -1.44 6.57 -6.34
C PHE A 102 -2.40 7.48 -7.10
N TRP A 103 -2.60 8.71 -6.66
CA TRP A 103 -3.42 9.67 -7.37
C TRP A 103 -2.86 9.96 -8.77
N ASN A 104 -1.56 10.18 -8.87
CA ASN A 104 -0.91 10.55 -10.13
C ASN A 104 -0.64 9.36 -11.06
N ARG A 105 -0.48 8.14 -10.53
CA ARG A 105 0.01 6.97 -11.29
C ARG A 105 -0.81 5.68 -11.08
N GLY A 106 -1.87 5.72 -10.29
CA GLY A 106 -2.63 4.54 -9.86
C GLY A 106 -3.71 4.04 -10.82
N LEU A 107 -3.96 4.71 -11.94
CA LEU A 107 -4.88 4.22 -12.98
C LEU A 107 -4.18 3.18 -13.87
N LEU A 108 -4.03 1.97 -13.33
CA LEU A 108 -3.37 0.84 -14.00
C LEU A 108 -4.22 0.26 -15.13
N LYS A 109 -3.60 -0.44 -16.09
CA LYS A 109 -4.31 -1.18 -17.16
C LYS A 109 -4.89 -2.53 -16.70
N LYS A 110 -5.16 -2.69 -15.40
CA LYS A 110 -5.58 -3.95 -14.81
C LYS A 110 -6.78 -3.73 -13.89
N VAL A 111 -7.78 -4.60 -14.04
CA VAL A 111 -8.93 -4.71 -13.14
C VAL A 111 -8.68 -5.82 -12.11
N GLY A 112 -9.41 -5.79 -11.00
CA GLY A 112 -9.32 -6.82 -9.96
C GLY A 112 -9.07 -6.23 -8.58
N ILE A 113 -8.38 -7.00 -7.72
CA ILE A 113 -8.03 -6.57 -6.36
C ILE A 113 -6.53 -6.66 -6.08
N CYS A 114 -5.73 -7.60 -6.60
CA CYS A 114 -4.27 -7.62 -6.28
C CYS A 114 -3.62 -6.35 -6.83
N HIS A 115 -3.36 -6.25 -8.12
CA HIS A 115 -2.56 -5.16 -8.70
C HIS A 115 -3.39 -4.28 -9.65
N SER A 116 -4.35 -3.52 -9.12
CA SER A 116 -5.40 -2.90 -9.94
C SER A 116 -5.85 -1.54 -9.43
N ILE A 117 -6.62 -0.85 -10.29
CA ILE A 117 -7.26 0.43 -9.99
C ILE A 117 -8.15 0.32 -8.73
N SER A 118 -8.93 -0.75 -8.59
CA SER A 118 -9.89 -0.89 -7.48
C SER A 118 -9.17 -0.83 -6.14
N ARG A 119 -7.98 -1.44 -6.05
CA ARG A 119 -7.24 -1.48 -4.79
C ARG A 119 -6.58 -0.15 -4.45
N ASN A 120 -6.10 0.58 -5.44
CA ASN A 120 -5.62 1.95 -5.22
C ASN A 120 -6.74 2.84 -4.65
N ALA A 121 -7.99 2.60 -5.07
CA ALA A 121 -9.15 3.30 -4.49
C ALA A 121 -9.35 3.03 -2.99
N TYR A 122 -9.01 1.83 -2.51
CA TYR A 122 -9.12 1.50 -1.08
C TYR A 122 -8.14 2.30 -0.22
N VAL A 123 -6.98 2.73 -0.73
CA VAL A 123 -6.08 3.61 0.04
C VAL A 123 -6.75 4.95 0.31
N PHE A 124 -7.35 5.56 -0.71
CA PHE A 124 -8.10 6.80 -0.53
C PHE A 124 -9.27 6.60 0.45
N GLN A 125 -9.96 5.46 0.38
CA GLN A 125 -11.02 5.15 1.33
C GLN A 125 -10.50 5.02 2.78
N SER A 126 -9.38 4.34 2.99
CA SER A 126 -8.79 4.16 4.32
C SER A 126 -8.27 5.48 4.90
N LEU A 127 -7.65 6.34 4.08
CA LEU A 127 -7.28 7.70 4.48
C LEU A 127 -8.50 8.54 4.82
N CYS A 128 -9.57 8.49 4.02
CA CYS A 128 -10.82 9.19 4.34
C CYS A 128 -11.40 8.75 5.69
N GLN A 129 -11.38 7.45 5.98
CA GLN A 129 -11.88 6.93 7.27
C GLN A 129 -11.04 7.42 8.44
N LEU A 130 -9.73 7.56 8.26
CA LEU A 130 -8.80 8.03 9.28
C LEU A 130 -8.89 9.55 9.49
N THR A 131 -8.76 10.33 8.42
CA THR A 131 -8.65 11.81 8.48
C THR A 131 -9.98 12.53 8.45
N ARG A 132 -11.05 11.88 7.95
CA ARG A 132 -12.35 12.49 7.62
C ARG A 132 -12.28 13.58 6.56
N ASP A 133 -11.17 13.72 5.85
CA ASP A 133 -11.04 14.65 4.73
C ASP A 133 -11.78 14.11 3.50
N VAL A 134 -12.70 14.93 2.98
CA VAL A 134 -13.50 14.66 1.78
C VAL A 134 -12.66 14.60 0.51
N LYS A 135 -11.44 15.17 0.50
CA LYS A 135 -10.47 15.04 -0.60
C LYS A 135 -10.22 13.58 -0.95
N HIS A 136 -10.00 12.73 0.06
CA HIS A 136 -9.73 11.32 -0.17
C HIS A 136 -10.99 10.58 -0.66
N LEU A 137 -12.16 10.92 -0.14
CA LEU A 137 -13.43 10.36 -0.63
C LEU A 137 -13.65 10.67 -2.12
N TYR A 138 -13.35 11.90 -2.52
CA TYR A 138 -13.42 12.32 -3.92
C TYR A 138 -12.47 11.48 -4.79
N ARG A 139 -11.23 11.25 -4.36
CA ARG A 139 -10.26 10.42 -5.10
C ARG A 139 -10.72 8.96 -5.22
N ALA A 140 -11.25 8.37 -4.15
CA ALA A 140 -11.85 7.04 -4.17
C ALA A 140 -12.99 6.96 -5.20
N LYS A 141 -13.89 7.95 -5.18
CA LYS A 141 -15.00 8.06 -6.13
C LYS A 141 -14.51 8.19 -7.57
N ALA A 142 -13.48 9.00 -7.83
CA ALA A 142 -12.93 9.18 -9.17
C ALA A 142 -12.41 7.86 -9.76
N PHE A 143 -11.72 7.04 -8.96
CA PHE A 143 -11.25 5.72 -9.37
C PHE A 143 -12.41 4.75 -9.62
N ALA A 144 -13.44 4.78 -8.78
CA ALA A 144 -14.65 3.98 -8.99
C ALA A 144 -15.39 4.39 -10.28
N CYS A 145 -15.53 5.69 -10.55
CA CYS A 145 -16.13 6.20 -11.79
C CYS A 145 -15.31 5.80 -13.03
N PHE A 146 -13.97 5.84 -12.93
CA PHE A 146 -13.10 5.38 -14.02
C PHE A 146 -13.33 3.89 -14.32
N LEU A 147 -13.42 3.04 -13.29
CA LEU A 147 -13.73 1.63 -13.47
C LEU A 147 -15.12 1.41 -14.04
N LEU A 148 -16.14 2.15 -13.58
CA LEU A 148 -17.49 2.06 -14.14
C LEU A 148 -17.51 2.34 -15.65
N ASP A 149 -16.74 3.34 -16.11
CA ASP A 149 -16.67 3.73 -17.52
C ASP A 149 -15.77 2.82 -18.36
N LYS A 150 -14.64 2.34 -17.81
CA LYS A 150 -13.58 1.67 -18.59
C LYS A 150 -13.41 0.18 -18.32
N ALA A 151 -14.02 -0.41 -17.29
CA ALA A 151 -13.73 -1.79 -16.88
C ALA A 151 -13.97 -2.81 -17.99
N HIS A 152 -15.10 -2.74 -18.71
CA HIS A 152 -15.38 -3.67 -19.81
C HIS A 152 -14.32 -3.63 -20.90
N LYS A 153 -13.86 -2.43 -21.27
CA LYS A 153 -12.78 -2.24 -22.24
C LYS A 153 -11.48 -2.84 -21.72
N LEU A 154 -11.09 -2.52 -20.48
CA LEU A 154 -9.87 -3.07 -19.86
C LEU A 154 -9.90 -4.60 -19.77
N ILE A 155 -11.05 -5.20 -19.44
CA ILE A 155 -11.23 -6.66 -19.40
C ILE A 155 -11.06 -7.26 -20.80
N SER A 156 -11.68 -6.65 -21.82
CA SER A 156 -11.59 -7.14 -23.19
C SER A 156 -10.16 -7.09 -23.76
N GLU A 157 -9.37 -6.09 -23.37
CA GLU A 157 -7.97 -5.94 -23.79
C GLU A 157 -7.06 -7.00 -23.12
N ILE A 158 -7.44 -7.53 -21.96
CA ILE A 158 -6.71 -8.60 -21.26
C ILE A 158 -7.03 -9.98 -21.87
N GLY A 159 -8.25 -10.17 -22.40
CA GLY A 159 -8.72 -11.45 -22.94
C GLY A 159 -8.22 -11.82 -24.36
N GLY A 160 -7.46 -10.96 -25.02
CA GLY A 160 -6.93 -11.21 -26.37
C GLY A 160 -5.60 -11.98 -26.43
N GLY A 161 -5.11 -12.47 -25.29
CA GLY A 161 -3.83 -13.16 -25.17
C GLY A 161 -3.93 -14.48 -24.41
N TYR A 162 -4.71 -15.42 -24.94
CA TYR A 162 -4.62 -16.85 -24.63
C TYR A 162 -4.68 -17.64 -25.92
#